data_AF-A0A0C3FCP2-F1
#
_entry.id   AF-A0A0C3FCP2-F1
#
_cell.length_a   1.000
_cell.length_b   1.000
_cell.length_c   1.000
_cell.angle_alpha   90.00
_cell.angle_beta   90.00
_cell.angle_gamma   90.00
#
_symmetry.space_group_name_H-M   'P 1'
#
loop_
_entity.id
_entity.type
_entity.pdbx_description
1 polymer ?
#
loop_
_entity_poly.entity_id
_entity_poly.type
_entity_poly.pdbx_seq_one_letter_code
_entity_poly.pdbx_strand_id
1 'polypeptide(L)'
;MAGLVGQLQISSVVGGVIVLLTTILRLFFRRHRLWWDDACALISMLLFIIHVTGVFIDAADPTGMSNPTKIASYYLMASTFYGVIWFARLSMLFSIIRIEPNSRQRKRLLFVAANFALACALLVAQVFWVCEPNPAWRKASIPQCPLGTQVVVCQLISDIVSDCILMAAPLKLFRNILDKGLRRRLMLIFSASIAITIVSSIHVAYILTGKKIKNLIAANTEALVSLVVCNLPVLVIAIIRIRETTPKHDDGLGTSRISMEVVETVVTLSDDSE
;
A
#
# COMPACT_ATOMS: atom_id res chain seq x y z
N MET A 1 5.40 -1.69 27.62
CA MET A 1 6.13 -1.69 26.34
C MET A 1 6.05 -3.04 25.64
N ALA A 2 6.33 -4.16 26.31
CA ALA A 2 6.25 -5.51 25.72
C ALA A 2 4.92 -5.83 25.00
N GLY A 3 3.77 -5.48 25.59
CA GLY A 3 2.46 -5.72 24.96
C GLY A 3 2.26 -4.96 23.63
N LEU A 4 2.80 -3.74 23.50
CA LEU A 4 2.65 -2.92 22.29
C LEU A 4 3.55 -3.42 21.15
N VAL A 5 4.74 -3.92 21.51
CA VAL A 5 5.66 -4.57 20.56
C VAL A 5 5.09 -5.89 20.04
N GLY A 6 4.48 -6.70 20.93
CA GLY A 6 3.79 -7.93 20.52
C GLY A 6 2.62 -7.65 19.56
N GLN A 7 1.81 -6.61 19.84
CA GLN A 7 0.73 -6.19 18.94
C GLN A 7 1.24 -5.78 17.55
N LEU A 8 2.35 -5.04 17.49
CA LEU A 8 2.99 -4.65 16.24
C LEU A 8 3.42 -5.88 15.43
N GLN A 9 4.12 -6.82 16.05
CA GLN A 9 4.59 -8.03 15.37
C GLN A 9 3.43 -8.89 14.83
N ILE A 10 2.39 -9.10 15.65
CA ILE A 10 1.19 -9.85 15.25
C ILE A 10 0.51 -9.14 14.07
N SER A 11 0.31 -7.81 14.15
CA SER A 11 -0.31 -7.04 13.08
C SER A 11 0.51 -7.08 11.79
N SER A 12 1.84 -7.01 11.86
CA SER A 12 2.73 -7.08 10.70
C SER A 12 2.68 -8.45 10.02
N VAL A 13 2.65 -9.55 10.79
CA VAL A 13 2.58 -10.91 10.22
C VAL A 13 1.21 -11.18 9.60
N VAL A 14 0.13 -10.96 10.36
CA VAL A 14 -1.23 -11.20 9.88
C VAL A 14 -1.53 -10.32 8.67
N GLY A 15 -1.21 -9.03 8.75
CA GLY A 15 -1.36 -8.11 7.64
C GLY A 15 -0.49 -8.48 6.44
N GLY A 16 0.76 -8.92 6.68
CA GLY A 16 1.68 -9.34 5.63
C GLY A 16 1.17 -10.55 4.85
N VAL A 17 0.58 -11.53 5.52
CA VAL A 17 -0.06 -12.68 4.86
C VAL A 17 -1.22 -12.22 3.99
N ILE A 18 -2.10 -11.34 4.50
CA ILE A 18 -3.23 -10.80 3.73
C ILE A 18 -2.73 -10.06 2.48
N VAL A 19 -1.72 -9.20 2.64
CA VAL A 19 -1.12 -8.44 1.52
C VAL A 19 -0.49 -9.38 0.49
N LEU A 20 0.25 -10.39 0.93
CA LEU A 20 0.86 -11.39 0.05
C LEU A 20 -0.21 -12.14 -0.75
N LEU A 21 -1.21 -12.69 -0.07
CA LEU A 21 -2.30 -13.43 -0.71
C LEU A 21 -3.08 -12.56 -1.69
N THR A 22 -3.46 -11.35 -1.30
CA THR A 22 -4.20 -10.43 -2.18
C THR A 22 -3.39 -10.02 -3.41
N THR A 23 -2.06 -9.86 -3.27
CA THR A 23 -1.17 -9.55 -4.40
C THR A 23 -1.02 -10.75 -5.33
N ILE A 24 -0.84 -11.96 -4.78
CA ILE A 24 -0.76 -13.19 -5.57
C ILE A 24 -2.06 -13.42 -6.35
N LEU A 25 -3.21 -13.31 -5.68
CA LEU A 25 -4.52 -13.46 -6.32
C LEU A 25 -4.72 -12.43 -7.43
N ARG A 26 -4.31 -11.17 -7.21
CA ARG A 26 -4.33 -10.12 -8.24
C ARG A 26 -3.53 -10.54 -9.48
N LEU A 27 -2.30 -11.04 -9.28
CA LEU A 27 -1.42 -11.47 -10.37
C LEU A 27 -1.99 -12.70 -11.08
N PHE A 28 -2.54 -13.66 -10.33
CA PHE A 28 -3.16 -14.87 -10.86
C PHE A 28 -4.35 -14.55 -11.77
N PHE A 29 -5.31 -13.74 -11.30
CA PHE A 29 -6.47 -13.32 -12.11
C PHE A 29 -6.08 -12.51 -13.35
N ARG A 30 -4.86 -11.97 -13.39
CA ARG A 30 -4.34 -11.16 -14.50
C ARG A 30 -3.17 -11.79 -15.22
N ARG A 31 -2.89 -13.09 -15.03
CA ARG A 31 -1.71 -13.77 -15.60
C ARG A 31 -1.53 -13.55 -17.10
N HIS A 32 -2.65 -13.46 -17.84
CA HIS A 32 -2.67 -13.26 -19.29
C HIS A 32 -2.64 -11.79 -19.74
N ARG A 33 -2.69 -10.83 -18.81
CA ARG A 33 -2.77 -9.39 -19.12
C ARG A 33 -2.05 -8.52 -18.08
N LEU A 34 -0.84 -8.94 -17.68
CA LEU A 34 0.02 -8.18 -16.76
C LEU A 34 0.40 -6.83 -17.37
N TRP A 35 0.39 -5.79 -16.53
CA TRP A 35 0.76 -4.43 -16.93
C TRP A 35 1.56 -3.72 -15.83
N TRP A 36 1.99 -2.48 -16.10
CA TRP A 36 2.77 -1.65 -15.16
C TRP A 36 2.10 -1.47 -13.79
N ASP A 37 0.77 -1.51 -13.72
CA ASP A 37 0.07 -1.45 -12.45
C ASP A 37 0.32 -2.69 -11.57
N ASP A 38 0.36 -3.88 -12.19
CA ASP A 38 0.63 -5.14 -11.49
C ASP A 38 2.11 -5.21 -11.04
N ALA A 39 3.03 -4.70 -11.87
CA ALA A 39 4.45 -4.57 -11.51
C ALA A 39 4.66 -3.63 -10.29
N CYS A 40 3.99 -2.49 -10.26
CA CYS A 40 4.06 -1.58 -9.11
C CYS A 40 3.50 -2.22 -7.83
N ALA A 41 2.41 -2.99 -7.93
CA ALA A 41 1.86 -3.70 -6.78
C ALA A 41 2.82 -4.78 -6.25
N LEU A 42 3.48 -5.52 -7.15
CA LEU A 42 4.49 -6.51 -6.78
C LEU A 42 5.70 -5.86 -6.10
N ILE A 43 6.24 -4.79 -6.67
CA ILE A 43 7.35 -4.02 -6.08
C ILE A 43 6.95 -3.52 -4.68
N SER A 44 5.75 -2.98 -4.56
CA SER A 44 5.19 -2.52 -3.29
C SER A 44 5.14 -3.64 -2.24
N MET A 45 4.72 -4.84 -2.63
CA MET A 45 4.65 -6.02 -1.74
C MET A 45 6.05 -6.48 -1.31
N LEU A 46 7.01 -6.52 -2.24
CA LEU A 46 8.40 -6.87 -1.91
C LEU A 46 9.03 -5.85 -0.95
N LEU A 47 8.82 -4.56 -1.19
CA LEU A 47 9.26 -3.51 -0.27
C LEU A 47 8.59 -3.63 1.10
N PHE A 48 7.34 -4.08 1.15
CA PHE A 48 6.64 -4.32 2.42
C PHE A 48 7.24 -5.48 3.22
N ILE A 49 7.66 -6.58 2.56
CA ILE A 49 8.39 -7.67 3.24
C ILE A 49 9.70 -7.15 3.85
N ILE A 50 10.43 -6.32 3.10
CA ILE A 50 11.66 -5.70 3.58
C ILE A 50 11.34 -4.76 4.75
N HIS A 51 10.29 -3.95 4.65
CA HIS A 51 9.83 -3.07 5.74
C HIS A 51 9.54 -3.85 7.03
N VAL A 52 8.76 -4.93 6.93
CA VAL A 52 8.45 -5.81 8.07
C VAL A 52 9.72 -6.39 8.67
N THR A 53 10.67 -6.84 7.84
CA THR A 53 11.98 -7.30 8.33
C THR A 53 12.69 -6.22 9.15
N GLY A 54 12.68 -4.97 8.67
CA GLY A 54 13.19 -3.82 9.41
C GLY A 54 12.49 -3.59 10.75
N VAL A 55 11.15 -3.72 10.78
CA VAL A 55 10.33 -3.63 12.00
C VAL A 55 10.73 -4.70 13.02
N PHE A 56 10.94 -5.94 12.59
CA PHE A 56 11.37 -7.03 13.48
C PHE A 56 12.78 -6.79 14.05
N ILE A 57 13.69 -6.25 13.23
CA ILE A 57 15.04 -5.88 13.69
C ILE A 57 14.96 -4.73 14.71
N ASP A 58 14.18 -3.69 14.46
CA ASP A 58 14.04 -2.54 15.38
C ASP A 58 13.29 -2.89 16.67
N ALA A 59 12.38 -3.87 16.60
CA ALA A 59 11.64 -4.40 17.75
C ALA A 59 12.46 -5.39 18.61
N ALA A 60 13.55 -5.96 18.08
CA ALA A 60 14.43 -6.87 18.81
C ALA A 60 15.17 -6.14 19.94
N ASP A 61 15.64 -6.89 20.95
CA ASP A 61 16.27 -6.32 22.14
C ASP A 61 17.50 -5.45 21.78
N PRO A 62 17.48 -4.14 22.11
CA PRO A 62 18.54 -3.21 21.73
C PRO A 62 19.89 -3.48 22.41
N THR A 63 19.94 -4.34 23.45
CA THR A 63 21.17 -4.64 24.21
C THR A 63 22.15 -5.54 23.46
N GLY A 64 21.68 -6.37 22.52
CA GLY A 64 22.51 -7.29 21.74
C GLY A 64 22.93 -6.79 20.35
N MET A 65 22.43 -5.64 19.90
CA MET A 65 22.60 -5.18 18.52
C MET A 65 23.70 -4.13 18.35
N SER A 66 24.53 -4.31 17.32
CA SER A 66 25.53 -3.32 16.91
C SER A 66 24.89 -2.00 16.43
N ASN A 67 25.52 -0.86 16.72
CA ASN A 67 25.07 0.46 16.24
C ASN A 67 24.84 0.54 14.72
N PRO A 68 25.71 0.01 13.82
CA PRO A 68 25.44 0.06 12.38
C PRO A 68 24.18 -0.72 11.99
N THR A 69 23.84 -1.82 12.67
CA THR A 69 22.60 -2.57 12.42
C THR A 69 21.36 -1.72 12.72
N LYS A 70 21.37 -0.97 13.84
CA LYS A 70 20.25 -0.10 14.23
C LYS A 70 20.07 1.09 13.28
N ILE A 71 21.18 1.62 12.75
CA ILE A 71 21.14 2.70 11.75
C ILE A 71 20.61 2.17 10.42
N ALA A 72 21.07 0.98 10.01
CA ALA A 72 20.61 0.32 8.79
C ALA A 72 19.12 -0.01 8.86
N SER A 73 18.63 -0.54 9.98
CA SER A 73 17.20 -0.84 10.15
C SER A 73 16.34 0.42 10.03
N TYR A 74 16.78 1.54 10.60
CA TYR A 74 16.09 2.83 10.46
C TYR A 74 15.96 3.27 8.99
N TYR A 75 17.06 3.32 8.25
CA TYR A 75 17.03 3.74 6.84
C TYR A 75 16.22 2.77 5.97
N LEU A 76 16.33 1.47 6.24
CA LEU A 76 15.60 0.43 5.55
C LEU A 76 14.10 0.58 5.79
N MET A 77 13.65 0.75 7.04
CA MET A 77 12.24 1.01 7.36
C MET A 77 11.71 2.29 6.72
N ALA A 78 12.44 3.40 6.84
CA ALA A 78 12.02 4.69 6.29
C ALA A 78 11.91 4.67 4.77
N SER A 79 12.93 4.16 4.08
CA SER A 79 12.96 4.12 2.61
C SER A 79 11.91 3.17 2.05
N THR A 80 11.78 1.99 2.66
CA THR A 80 10.76 1.02 2.23
C THR A 80 9.35 1.51 2.52
N PHE A 81 9.11 2.20 3.64
CA PHE A 81 7.81 2.81 3.93
C PHE A 81 7.37 3.75 2.80
N TYR A 82 8.22 4.72 2.41
CA TYR A 82 7.90 5.60 1.27
C TYR A 82 7.67 4.80 -0.01
N GLY A 83 8.56 3.86 -0.32
CA GLY A 83 8.41 3.03 -1.52
C GLY A 83 7.06 2.29 -1.55
N VAL A 84 6.70 1.59 -0.48
CA VAL A 84 5.43 0.87 -0.32
C VAL A 84 4.24 1.79 -0.61
N ILE A 85 4.16 2.95 0.03
CA ILE A 85 3.02 3.86 -0.14
C ILE A 85 2.95 4.40 -1.58
N TRP A 86 4.07 4.87 -2.12
CA TRP A 86 4.10 5.50 -3.44
C TRP A 86 3.94 4.48 -4.59
N PHE A 87 4.49 3.28 -4.48
CA PHE A 87 4.28 2.22 -5.48
C PHE A 87 2.83 1.69 -5.44
N ALA A 88 2.19 1.61 -4.27
CA ALA A 88 0.76 1.30 -4.17
C ALA A 88 -0.10 2.35 -4.90
N ARG A 89 0.21 3.65 -4.72
CA ARG A 89 -0.46 4.76 -5.43
C ARG A 89 -0.20 4.75 -6.92
N LEU A 90 1.04 4.49 -7.36
CA LEU A 90 1.38 4.33 -8.77
C LEU A 90 0.61 3.17 -9.40
N SER A 91 0.47 2.05 -8.69
CA SER A 91 -0.34 0.91 -9.17
C SER A 91 -1.82 1.29 -9.35
N MET A 92 -2.41 2.05 -8.42
CA MET A 92 -3.78 2.57 -8.58
C MET A 92 -3.87 3.54 -9.78
N LEU A 93 -2.90 4.45 -9.94
CA LEU A 93 -2.87 5.39 -11.05
C LEU A 93 -2.72 4.69 -12.40
N PHE A 94 -1.83 3.70 -12.52
CA PHE A 94 -1.69 2.90 -13.74
C PHE A 94 -2.95 2.08 -14.05
N SER A 95 -3.66 1.61 -13.02
CA SER A 95 -4.98 0.98 -13.20
C SER A 95 -5.99 1.95 -13.83
N ILE A 96 -5.96 3.23 -13.46
CA ILE A 96 -6.80 4.27 -14.07
C ILE A 96 -6.35 4.57 -15.52
N ILE A 97 -5.04 4.74 -15.74
CA ILE A 97 -4.43 4.99 -17.06
C ILE A 97 -4.82 3.90 -18.06
N ARG A 98 -4.88 2.64 -17.61
CA ARG A 98 -5.24 1.49 -18.43
C ARG A 98 -6.70 1.52 -18.91
N ILE A 99 -7.59 2.14 -18.14
CA ILE A 99 -9.03 2.23 -18.43
C ILE A 99 -9.33 3.45 -19.31
N GLU A 100 -8.49 4.49 -19.27
CA GLU A 100 -8.69 5.74 -20.00
C GLU A 100 -8.61 5.56 -21.53
N PRO A 101 -9.72 5.74 -22.28
CA PRO A 101 -9.73 5.63 -23.73
C PRO A 101 -9.15 6.87 -24.42
N ASN A 102 -9.16 8.05 -23.80
CA ASN A 102 -8.72 9.29 -24.44
C ASN A 102 -7.19 9.44 -24.37
N SER A 103 -6.54 9.40 -25.54
CA SER A 103 -5.08 9.55 -25.67
C SER A 103 -4.51 10.83 -25.04
N ARG A 104 -5.23 11.96 -25.09
CA ARG A 104 -4.78 13.22 -24.48
C ARG A 104 -4.85 13.18 -22.95
N GLN A 105 -5.90 12.58 -22.39
CA GLN A 105 -6.02 12.41 -20.94
C GLN A 105 -5.00 11.38 -20.43
N ARG A 106 -4.80 10.28 -21.17
CA ARG A 106 -3.78 9.28 -20.86
C ARG A 106 -2.38 9.88 -20.76
N LYS A 107 -1.98 10.77 -21.67
CA LYS A 107 -0.71 11.50 -21.59
C LYS A 107 -0.61 12.37 -20.33
N ARG A 108 -1.69 13.05 -19.94
CA ARG A 108 -1.73 13.83 -18.69
C ARG A 108 -1.58 12.96 -17.45
N LEU A 109 -2.25 11.81 -17.41
CA LEU A 109 -2.14 10.86 -16.30
C LEU A 109 -0.74 10.23 -16.22
N LEU A 110 -0.10 9.95 -17.36
CA LEU A 110 1.31 9.52 -17.38
C LEU A 110 2.26 10.60 -16.84
N PHE A 111 2.01 11.87 -17.15
CA PHE A 111 2.75 12.98 -16.54
C PHE A 111 2.54 13.03 -15.02
N VAL A 112 1.31 12.84 -14.54
CA VAL A 112 1.03 12.70 -13.10
C VAL A 112 1.79 11.52 -12.49
N ALA A 113 1.84 10.37 -13.16
CA ALA A 113 2.59 9.21 -12.69
C ALA A 113 4.10 9.49 -12.57
N ALA A 114 4.67 10.22 -13.53
CA ALA A 114 6.05 10.69 -13.44
C ALA A 114 6.27 11.61 -12.24
N ASN A 115 5.32 12.51 -11.94
CA ASN A 115 5.38 13.36 -10.74
C ASN A 115 5.29 12.55 -9.44
N PHE A 116 4.48 11.48 -9.40
CA PHE A 116 4.40 10.60 -8.23
C PHE A 116 5.71 9.85 -8.00
N ALA A 117 6.32 9.32 -9.08
CA ALA A 117 7.62 8.67 -9.00
C ALA A 117 8.72 9.65 -8.54
N LEU A 118 8.69 10.88 -9.05
CA LEU A 118 9.60 11.94 -8.64
C LEU A 118 9.40 12.31 -7.16
N ALA A 119 8.16 12.48 -6.70
CA ALA A 119 7.86 12.77 -5.30
C ALA A 119 8.36 11.66 -4.36
N CYS A 120 8.18 10.39 -4.74
CA CYS A 120 8.75 9.24 -4.02
C CYS A 120 10.27 9.35 -3.90
N ALA A 121 10.96 9.57 -5.03
CA ALA A 121 12.42 9.70 -5.06
C ALA A 121 12.91 10.88 -4.21
N LEU A 122 12.21 12.03 -4.26
CA LEU A 122 12.54 13.20 -3.45
C LEU A 122 12.34 12.94 -1.96
N LEU A 123 11.26 12.30 -1.54
CA LEU A 123 11.02 11.96 -0.13
C LEU A 123 12.07 10.98 0.41
N VAL A 124 12.42 9.96 -0.37
CA VAL A 124 13.51 9.04 -0.01
C VAL A 124 14.83 9.79 0.10
N ALA A 125 15.17 10.63 -0.90
CA ALA A 125 16.39 11.43 -0.89
C ALA A 125 16.45 12.40 0.30
N GLN A 126 15.32 12.99 0.70
CA GLN A 126 15.22 13.87 1.87
C GLN A 126 15.61 13.18 3.16
N VAL A 127 15.29 11.89 3.34
CA VAL A 127 15.72 11.11 4.51
C VAL A 127 17.25 11.12 4.61
N PHE A 128 17.94 10.80 3.51
CA PHE A 128 19.40 10.78 3.51
C PHE A 128 19.99 12.18 3.65
N TRP A 129 19.43 13.16 2.94
CA TRP A 129 19.91 14.54 2.96
C TRP A 129 19.83 15.19 4.34
N VAL A 130 18.77 14.93 5.10
CA VAL A 130 18.57 15.50 6.44
C VAL A 130 19.34 14.71 7.50
N CYS A 131 19.44 13.39 7.37
CA CYS A 131 20.00 12.53 8.41
C CYS A 131 21.51 12.30 8.30
N GLU A 132 22.13 12.47 7.12
CA GLU A 132 23.59 12.34 6.99
C GLU A 132 24.38 13.46 7.69
N PRO A 133 24.02 14.75 7.54
CA PRO A 133 24.81 15.85 8.08
C PRO A 133 24.86 15.92 9.61
N ASN A 134 23.89 15.34 10.31
CA ASN A 134 23.81 15.43 11.76
C ASN A 134 24.11 14.07 12.41
N PRO A 135 25.34 13.81 12.90
CA PRO A 135 25.69 12.50 13.46
C PRO A 135 25.12 12.25 14.87
N ALA A 136 24.50 13.25 15.52
CA ALA A 136 24.07 13.14 16.91
C ALA A 136 23.04 12.01 17.14
N TRP A 137 22.11 11.83 16.20
CA TRP A 137 21.08 10.79 16.31
C TRP A 137 21.65 9.36 16.19
N ARG A 138 22.81 9.19 15.54
CA ARG A 138 23.48 7.88 15.39
C ARG A 138 24.08 7.35 16.69
N LYS A 139 24.41 8.26 17.61
CA LYS A 139 25.01 7.94 18.91
C LYS A 139 23.98 7.71 20.01
N ALA A 140 22.70 7.98 19.75
CA ALA A 140 21.63 7.75 20.69
C ALA A 140 21.44 6.24 20.94
N SER A 141 21.02 5.87 22.15
CA SER A 141 20.68 4.48 22.52
C SER A 141 19.60 3.89 21.62
N ILE A 142 18.72 4.76 21.10
CA ILE A 142 17.67 4.47 20.13
C ILE A 142 17.84 5.44 18.97
N PRO A 143 18.51 5.05 17.87
CA PRO A 143 18.77 5.95 16.76
C PRO A 143 17.48 6.25 16.01
N GLN A 144 17.06 7.53 16.06
CA GLN A 144 15.93 8.04 15.29
C GLN A 144 16.29 9.46 14.85
N CYS A 145 16.36 9.65 13.54
CA CYS A 145 16.69 10.96 12.98
C CYS A 145 15.49 11.91 13.11
N PRO A 146 15.68 13.14 13.60
CA PRO A 146 14.62 14.15 13.62
C PRO A 146 14.42 14.71 12.21
N LEU A 147 13.55 14.07 11.43
CA LEU A 147 13.00 14.65 10.21
C LEU A 147 12.16 15.86 10.64
N GLY A 148 12.72 17.06 10.56
CA GLY A 148 12.09 18.28 11.07
C GLY A 148 10.65 18.45 10.58
N THR A 149 9.86 19.24 11.31
CA THR A 149 8.41 19.42 11.05
C THR A 149 8.07 19.76 9.60
N GLN A 150 8.96 20.47 8.91
CA GLN A 150 8.80 20.82 7.49
C GLN A 150 8.70 19.57 6.58
N VAL A 151 9.51 18.54 6.83
CA VAL A 151 9.49 17.30 6.04
C VAL A 151 8.19 16.54 6.28
N VAL A 152 7.75 16.48 7.54
CA VAL A 152 6.48 15.85 7.93
C VAL A 152 5.29 16.56 7.26
N VAL A 153 5.29 17.89 7.23
CA VAL A 153 4.25 18.69 6.56
C VAL A 153 4.28 18.48 5.04
N CYS A 154 5.45 18.48 4.42
CA CYS A 154 5.61 18.21 2.99
C CYS A 154 5.09 16.82 2.60
N GLN A 155 5.37 15.81 3.42
CA GLN A 155 4.85 14.46 3.24
C GLN A 155 3.31 14.46 3.30
N LEU A 156 2.72 15.03 4.37
CA LEU A 156 1.27 15.09 4.51
C LEU A 156 0.58 15.79 3.34
N ILE A 157 1.11 16.94 2.92
CA ILE A 157 0.55 17.70 1.79
C ILE A 157 0.63 16.86 0.51
N SER A 158 1.77 16.21 0.25
CA SER A 158 1.97 15.37 -0.93
C SER A 158 1.01 14.17 -0.94
N ASP A 159 0.78 13.57 0.23
CA ASP A 159 -0.16 12.46 0.41
C ASP A 159 -1.60 12.89 0.10
N ILE A 160 -2.06 14.00 0.67
CA ILE A 160 -3.41 14.55 0.43
C ILE A 160 -3.60 14.91 -1.04
N VAL A 161 -2.62 15.60 -1.65
CA VAL A 161 -2.67 16.02 -3.06
C VAL A 161 -2.72 14.78 -3.96
N SER A 162 -1.88 13.79 -3.69
CA SER A 162 -1.88 12.52 -4.44
C SER A 162 -3.26 11.83 -4.37
N ASP A 163 -3.81 11.68 -3.17
CA ASP A 163 -5.09 11.00 -2.97
C ASP A 163 -6.24 11.77 -3.64
N CYS A 164 -6.21 13.11 -3.60
CA CYS A 164 -7.15 13.98 -4.31
C CYS A 164 -7.05 13.82 -5.83
N ILE A 165 -5.85 13.66 -6.38
CA ILE A 165 -5.65 13.41 -7.81
C ILE A 165 -6.20 12.02 -8.20
N LEU A 166 -5.92 10.99 -7.39
CA LEU A 166 -6.45 9.63 -7.59
C LEU A 166 -7.98 9.59 -7.52
N MET A 167 -8.57 10.40 -6.66
CA MET A 167 -10.03 10.58 -6.55
C MET A 167 -10.62 11.32 -7.76
N ALA A 168 -9.97 12.38 -8.22
CA ALA A 168 -10.46 13.22 -9.32
C ALA A 168 -10.28 12.58 -10.72
N ALA A 169 -9.26 11.75 -10.90
CA ALA A 169 -8.95 11.12 -12.19
C ALA A 169 -10.14 10.30 -12.77
N PRO A 170 -10.75 9.35 -12.03
CA PRO A 170 -11.87 8.57 -12.56
C PRO A 170 -13.17 9.38 -12.68
N LEU A 171 -13.37 10.46 -11.91
CA LEU A 171 -14.52 11.36 -12.06
C LEU A 171 -14.51 12.10 -13.40
N LYS A 172 -13.33 12.54 -13.87
CA LYS A 172 -13.18 13.18 -15.18
C LYS A 172 -13.44 12.22 -16.34
N LEU A 173 -13.03 10.96 -16.19
CA LEU A 173 -13.31 9.89 -17.14
C LEU A 173 -14.82 9.61 -17.28
N PHE A 174 -15.57 9.72 -16.18
CA PHE A 174 -17.01 9.43 -16.15
C PHE A 174 -17.88 10.43 -16.92
N ARG A 175 -17.40 11.66 -17.18
CA ARG A 175 -18.18 12.66 -17.93
C ARG A 175 -18.59 12.17 -19.34
N ASN A 176 -17.99 11.07 -19.82
CA ASN A 176 -18.23 10.52 -21.16
C ASN A 176 -18.77 9.06 -21.21
N ILE A 177 -18.79 8.24 -20.14
CA ILE A 177 -19.14 6.79 -20.25
C ILE A 177 -19.92 6.27 -19.01
N LEU A 178 -21.11 5.71 -19.27
CA LEU A 178 -22.09 5.18 -18.29
C LEU A 178 -22.00 3.64 -18.10
N ASP A 179 -20.81 3.09 -17.83
CA ASP A 179 -20.68 1.64 -17.56
C ASP A 179 -20.84 1.28 -16.07
N LYS A 180 -21.61 0.22 -15.78
CA LYS A 180 -21.86 -0.30 -14.41
C LYS A 180 -20.57 -0.88 -13.79
N GLY A 181 -19.71 -1.50 -14.61
CA GLY A 181 -18.41 -2.01 -14.16
C GLY A 181 -17.49 -0.88 -13.69
N LEU A 182 -17.41 0.19 -14.48
CA LEU A 182 -16.65 1.39 -14.15
C LEU A 182 -17.14 2.07 -12.87
N ARG A 183 -18.46 2.20 -12.68
CA ARG A 183 -19.05 2.80 -11.46
C ARG A 183 -18.64 2.06 -10.19
N ARG A 184 -18.60 0.72 -10.21
CA ARG A 184 -18.14 -0.09 -9.07
C ARG A 184 -16.67 0.14 -8.76
N ARG A 185 -15.81 0.18 -9.79
CA ARG A 185 -14.37 0.48 -9.61
C ARG A 185 -14.13 1.85 -9.00
N LEU A 186 -14.89 2.84 -9.45
CA LEU A 186 -14.81 4.21 -8.94
C LEU A 186 -15.21 4.31 -7.48
N MET A 187 -16.31 3.68 -7.07
CA MET A 187 -16.72 3.63 -5.66
C MET A 187 -15.63 3.04 -4.78
N LEU A 188 -14.95 1.97 -5.24
CA LEU A 188 -13.85 1.35 -4.52
C LEU A 188 -12.62 2.25 -4.43
N ILE A 189 -12.26 2.95 -5.51
CA ILE A 189 -11.13 3.91 -5.51
C ILE A 189 -11.45 5.10 -4.59
N PHE A 190 -12.69 5.56 -4.57
CA PHE A 190 -13.11 6.66 -3.70
C PHE A 190 -13.05 6.25 -2.22
N SER A 191 -13.60 5.09 -1.87
CA SER A 191 -13.53 4.58 -0.48
C SER A 191 -12.09 4.29 -0.05
N ALA A 192 -11.28 3.77 -0.99
CA ALA A 192 -9.85 3.54 -0.85
C ALA A 192 -9.08 4.81 -0.48
N SER A 193 -9.25 5.88 -1.27
CA SER A 193 -8.57 7.15 -1.04
C SER A 193 -8.94 7.75 0.31
N ILE A 194 -10.23 7.72 0.70
CA ILE A 194 -10.66 8.20 2.01
C ILE A 194 -9.99 7.40 3.14
N ALA A 195 -9.97 6.07 3.04
CA ALA A 195 -9.35 5.22 4.05
C ALA A 195 -7.85 5.52 4.20
N ILE A 196 -7.12 5.67 3.08
CA ILE A 196 -5.69 6.00 3.09
C ILE A 196 -5.46 7.36 3.75
N THR A 197 -6.23 8.39 3.39
CA THR A 197 -6.09 9.74 3.97
C THR A 197 -6.33 9.74 5.49
N ILE A 198 -7.32 8.98 5.99
CA ILE A 198 -7.57 8.85 7.43
C ILE A 198 -6.37 8.22 8.13
N VAL A 199 -5.85 7.11 7.61
CA VAL A 199 -4.73 6.40 8.24
C VAL A 199 -3.44 7.23 8.18
N SER A 200 -3.19 7.92 7.07
CA SER A 200 -2.06 8.85 6.93
C SER A 200 -2.14 10.01 7.93
N SER A 201 -3.33 10.56 8.15
CA SER A 201 -3.54 11.61 9.16
C SER A 201 -3.24 11.11 10.59
N ILE A 202 -3.64 9.87 10.90
CA ILE A 202 -3.33 9.23 12.19
C ILE A 202 -1.82 9.04 12.36
N HIS A 203 -1.12 8.58 11.31
CA HIS A 203 0.33 8.43 11.34
C HIS A 203 1.04 9.75 11.61
N VAL A 204 0.67 10.83 10.91
CA VAL A 204 1.25 12.16 11.16
C VAL A 204 1.00 12.64 12.58
N ALA A 205 -0.20 12.43 13.13
CA ALA A 205 -0.49 12.76 14.53
C ALA A 205 0.46 12.02 15.49
N TYR A 206 0.75 10.74 15.23
CA TYR A 206 1.70 9.97 16.04
C TYR A 206 3.15 10.41 15.87
N ILE A 207 3.59 10.77 14.67
CA ILE A 207 4.92 11.36 14.42
C ILE A 207 5.10 12.59 15.31
N LEU A 208 4.12 13.50 15.34
CA LEU A 208 4.19 14.75 16.10
C LEU A 208 4.24 14.54 17.62
N THR A 209 3.68 13.44 18.13
CA THR A 209 3.75 13.11 19.57
C THR A 209 5.12 12.55 20.01
N GLY A 210 6.04 12.27 19.07
CA GLY A 210 7.38 11.75 19.38
C GLY A 210 7.42 10.33 19.96
N LYS A 211 6.30 9.60 19.97
CA LYS A 211 6.21 8.25 20.55
C LYS A 211 6.63 7.19 19.52
N LYS A 212 7.92 6.80 19.53
CA LYS A 212 8.53 5.85 18.56
C LYS A 212 7.67 4.61 18.26
N ILE A 213 7.25 3.86 19.28
CA ILE A 213 6.50 2.61 19.05
C ILE A 213 5.13 2.87 18.42
N LYS A 214 4.43 3.94 18.85
CA LYS A 214 3.14 4.32 18.26
C LYS A 214 3.29 4.76 16.82
N ASN A 215 4.37 5.48 16.52
CA ASN A 215 4.73 5.87 15.17
C ASN A 215 4.96 4.64 14.27
N LEU A 216 5.71 3.65 14.77
CA LEU A 216 5.99 2.42 14.03
C LEU A 216 4.72 1.60 13.73
N ILE A 217 3.82 1.52 14.70
CA ILE A 217 2.50 0.88 14.51
C ILE A 217 1.71 1.61 13.44
N ALA A 218 1.63 2.94 13.50
CA ALA A 218 0.88 3.72 12.54
C ALA A 218 1.46 3.60 11.12
N ALA A 219 2.79 3.67 10.97
CA ALA A 219 3.47 3.49 9.69
C ALA A 219 3.21 2.10 9.10
N ASN A 220 3.32 1.05 9.91
CA ASN A 220 3.05 -0.32 9.48
C ASN A 220 1.57 -0.51 9.08
N THR A 221 0.63 0.07 9.85
CA THR A 221 -0.79 0.04 9.50
C THR A 221 -1.07 0.79 8.20
N GLU A 222 -0.47 1.96 7.99
CA GLU A 222 -0.63 2.74 6.76
C GLU A 222 -0.12 2.01 5.53
N ALA A 223 1.06 1.38 5.66
CA ALA A 223 1.63 0.51 4.63
C ALA A 223 0.69 -0.66 4.28
N LEU A 224 0.20 -1.39 5.29
CA LEU A 224 -0.72 -2.51 5.12
C LEU A 224 -2.02 -2.08 4.41
N VAL A 225 -2.67 -1.04 4.92
CA VAL A 225 -3.93 -0.54 4.37
C VAL A 225 -3.73 -0.12 2.92
N SER A 226 -2.65 0.59 2.61
CA SER A 226 -2.36 1.05 1.24
C SER A 226 -2.22 -0.11 0.24
N LEU A 227 -1.58 -1.22 0.61
CA LEU A 227 -1.43 -2.38 -0.29
C LEU A 227 -2.70 -3.18 -0.44
N VAL A 228 -3.43 -3.42 0.66
CA VAL A 228 -4.73 -4.08 0.60
C VAL A 228 -5.65 -3.28 -0.33
N VAL A 229 -5.75 -1.98 -0.09
CA VAL A 229 -6.55 -1.05 -0.87
C VAL A 229 -6.14 -1.01 -2.34
N CYS A 230 -4.84 -1.06 -2.63
CA CYS A 230 -4.33 -1.13 -3.99
C CYS A 230 -4.81 -2.39 -4.74
N ASN A 231 -4.91 -3.53 -4.06
CA ASN A 231 -5.32 -4.80 -4.64
C ASN A 231 -6.85 -4.97 -4.72
N LEU A 232 -7.60 -4.33 -3.80
CA LEU A 232 -9.05 -4.49 -3.66
C LEU A 232 -9.85 -4.29 -4.96
N PRO A 233 -9.65 -3.21 -5.75
CA PRO A 233 -10.43 -3.01 -6.98
C PRO A 233 -10.33 -4.21 -7.92
N VAL A 234 -9.12 -4.77 -8.10
CA VAL A 234 -8.88 -5.90 -9.00
C VAL A 234 -9.61 -7.15 -8.52
N LEU A 235 -9.44 -7.48 -7.25
CA LEU A 235 -10.03 -8.67 -6.65
C LEU A 235 -11.56 -8.62 -6.66
N VAL A 236 -12.14 -7.47 -6.30
CA VAL A 236 -13.60 -7.31 -6.29
C VAL A 236 -14.17 -7.49 -7.69
N ILE A 237 -13.54 -6.93 -8.74
CA ILE A 237 -13.99 -7.15 -10.12
C ILE A 237 -13.87 -8.62 -10.52
N ALA A 238 -12.77 -9.29 -10.17
CA ALA A 238 -12.55 -10.69 -10.51
C ALA A 238 -13.63 -11.57 -9.87
N ILE A 239 -13.89 -11.39 -8.57
CA ILE A 239 -14.94 -12.11 -7.84
C ILE A 239 -16.32 -11.88 -8.46
N ILE A 240 -16.64 -10.63 -8.79
CA ILE A 240 -17.92 -10.29 -9.45
C ILE A 240 -18.05 -11.03 -10.79
N ARG A 241 -16.99 -11.04 -11.61
CA ARG A 241 -17.01 -11.72 -12.91
C ARG A 241 -17.20 -13.22 -12.77
N ILE A 242 -16.52 -13.85 -11.81
CA ILE A 242 -16.68 -15.28 -11.52
C ILE A 242 -18.12 -15.58 -11.12
N ARG A 243 -18.71 -14.77 -10.22
CA ARG A 243 -20.11 -14.92 -9.80
C ARG A 243 -21.12 -14.70 -10.91
N GLU A 244 -20.81 -13.83 -11.87
CA GLU A 244 -21.66 -13.61 -13.06
C GLU A 244 -21.56 -14.78 -14.05
N THR A 245 -20.43 -15.51 -14.09
CA THR A 245 -20.24 -16.69 -14.95
C THR A 245 -20.75 -18.00 -14.36
N THR A 246 -20.87 -18.13 -13.04
CA THR A 246 -21.47 -19.31 -12.39
C THR A 246 -23.00 -19.15 -12.34
N PRO A 247 -23.79 -19.91 -13.12
CA PRO A 247 -25.24 -19.83 -13.06
C PRO A 247 -25.71 -20.21 -11.64
N LYS A 248 -26.65 -19.42 -11.09
CA LYS A 248 -27.28 -19.70 -9.79
C LYS A 248 -27.94 -21.08 -9.83
N HIS A 249 -27.36 -22.05 -9.14
CA HIS A 249 -28.19 -23.05 -8.49
C HIS A 249 -28.72 -22.37 -7.23
N ASP A 250 -30.01 -22.04 -7.21
CA ASP A 250 -30.67 -21.52 -6.02
C ASP A 250 -30.53 -22.54 -4.90
N ASP A 251 -29.79 -22.21 -3.86
CA ASP A 251 -29.99 -22.74 -2.52
C ASP A 251 -29.60 -21.68 -1.49
N GLY A 252 -30.60 -21.20 -0.77
CA GLY A 252 -30.46 -20.17 0.24
C GLY A 252 -29.77 -20.71 1.48
N LEU A 253 -28.48 -20.39 1.68
CA LEU A 253 -27.90 -20.36 3.02
C LEU A 253 -26.64 -19.49 3.10
N GLY A 254 -26.76 -18.37 3.82
CA GLY A 254 -25.74 -17.88 4.74
C GLY A 254 -24.40 -17.43 4.17
N THR A 255 -24.21 -16.11 4.18
CA THR A 255 -23.02 -15.29 3.93
C THR A 255 -21.68 -15.79 4.53
N SER A 256 -21.70 -16.82 5.37
CA SER A 256 -20.51 -17.44 5.98
C SER A 256 -19.87 -18.54 5.12
N ARG A 257 -20.60 -19.19 4.19
CA ARG A 257 -20.03 -20.19 3.25
C ARG A 257 -19.20 -19.56 2.13
N ILE A 258 -19.46 -18.29 1.81
CA ILE A 258 -18.90 -17.57 0.66
C ILE A 258 -17.37 -17.44 0.75
N SER A 259 -16.79 -17.28 1.94
CA SER A 259 -15.33 -17.16 2.08
C SER A 259 -14.61 -18.50 1.87
N MET A 260 -15.27 -19.62 2.18
CA MET A 260 -14.69 -20.96 2.06
C MET A 260 -14.91 -21.52 0.65
N GLU A 261 -16.09 -21.30 0.04
CA GLU A 261 -16.36 -21.67 -1.37
C GLU A 261 -15.47 -20.91 -2.36
N VAL A 262 -15.16 -19.64 -2.11
CA VAL A 262 -14.25 -18.88 -2.98
C VAL A 262 -12.82 -19.43 -2.89
N VAL A 263 -12.38 -19.88 -1.72
CA VAL A 263 -11.07 -20.53 -1.56
C VAL A 263 -11.09 -21.91 -2.22
N GLU A 264 -12.15 -22.68 -2.04
CA GLU A 264 -12.29 -24.04 -2.57
C GLU A 264 -12.43 -24.03 -4.11
N THR A 265 -13.15 -23.06 -4.68
CA THR A 265 -13.24 -22.89 -6.15
C THR A 265 -11.91 -22.42 -6.76
N VAL A 266 -11.09 -21.68 -5.99
CA VAL A 266 -9.73 -21.29 -6.42
C VAL A 266 -8.77 -22.47 -6.34
N VAL A 267 -8.98 -23.39 -5.39
CA VAL A 267 -8.19 -24.63 -5.25
C VAL A 267 -8.57 -25.65 -6.33
N THR A 268 -9.85 -25.84 -6.65
CA THR A 268 -10.28 -26.79 -7.68
C THR A 268 -9.89 -26.38 -9.10
N LEU A 269 -9.88 -25.07 -9.41
CA LEU A 269 -9.36 -24.57 -10.69
C LEU A 269 -7.82 -24.68 -10.83
N SER A 270 -7.11 -25.05 -9.76
CA SER A 270 -5.67 -25.35 -9.81
C SER A 270 -5.40 -26.77 -10.31
N ASP A 271 -6.33 -27.72 -10.10
CA ASP A 271 -6.16 -29.13 -10.49
C ASP A 271 -6.57 -29.40 -11.95
N ASP A 272 -7.40 -28.55 -12.55
CA ASP A 272 -7.84 -28.71 -13.95
C ASP A 272 -6.89 -28.09 -14.99
N SER A 273 -5.63 -27.79 -14.62
CA SER A 273 -4.65 -27.15 -15.51
C SER A 273 -3.31 -27.86 -15.68
N GLU A 274 -3.26 -29.17 -15.42
CA GLU A 274 -2.25 -30.08 -15.98
C GLU A 274 -2.71 -30.70 -17.31
#